data_AF-A0A7C3QJF7-F1
#
_entry.id   AF-A0A7C3QJF7-F1
#
_cell.length_a   1.000
_cell.length_b   1.000
_cell.length_c   1.000
_cell.angle_alpha   90.00
_cell.angle_beta   90.00
_cell.angle_gamma   90.00
#
_symmetry.space_group_name_H-M   'P 1'
#
loop_
_entity.id
_entity.type
_entity.pdbx_description
1 polymer ?
#
loop_
_entity_poly.entity_id
_entity_poly.type
_entity_poly.pdbx_seq_one_letter_code
_entity_poly.pdbx_strand_id
1 'polypeptide(L)' 'AKAGVAAGADGVIVEVHQDPAHAVSDGKQSLTPEVFARMVKQVKAVAEAVDRKLVPQHVAA' A
#
# COMPACT_ATOMS: atom_id res chain seq x y z
N ALA A 1 -6.59 3.00 1.69
CA ALA A 1 -5.57 3.40 0.70
C ALA A 1 -6.16 4.15 -0.51
N LYS A 2 -6.84 3.50 -1.47
CA LYS A 2 -7.36 4.15 -2.70
C LYS A 2 -8.14 5.45 -2.44
N ALA A 3 -9.10 5.43 -1.52
CA ALA A 3 -9.90 6.61 -1.18
C ALA A 3 -9.05 7.77 -0.64
N GLY A 4 -8.08 7.50 0.23
CA GLY A 4 -7.17 8.53 0.75
C GLY A 4 -6.33 9.17 -0.35
N VAL A 5 -5.79 8.36 -1.26
CA VAL A 5 -5.02 8.86 -2.41
C VAL A 5 -5.89 9.68 -3.37
N ALA A 6 -7.10 9.19 -3.68
CA ALA A 6 -8.07 9.93 -4.49
C ALA A 6 -8.49 11.26 -3.84
N ALA A 7 -8.55 11.30 -2.50
CA ALA A 7 -8.85 12.52 -1.74
C ALA A 7 -7.65 13.47 -1.59
N GLY A 8 -6.47 13.11 -2.10
CA GLY A 8 -5.28 13.97 -2.10
C GLY A 8 -4.28 13.73 -0.97
N ALA A 9 -4.37 12.61 -0.24
CA ALA A 9 -3.37 12.25 0.77
C ALA A 9 -1.97 12.08 0.16
N ASP A 10 -0.94 12.56 0.86
CA ASP A 10 0.45 12.46 0.41
C ASP A 10 1.09 11.09 0.61
N GLY A 11 0.55 10.30 1.53
CA GLY A 11 1.05 8.97 1.83
C GLY A 11 0.02 8.08 2.51
N VAL A 12 0.33 6.78 2.56
CA VAL A 12 -0.42 5.78 3.31
C VAL A 12 0.56 4.89 4.08
N ILE A 13 0.23 4.59 5.33
CA ILE A 13 0.92 3.58 6.13
C ILE A 13 0.10 2.29 6.10
N VAL A 14 0.76 1.15 5.92
CA VAL A 14 0.10 -0.15 5.77
C VAL A 14 0.92 -1.19 6.52
N GLU A 15 0.26 -1.96 7.38
CA GLU A 15 0.85 -3.10 8.06
C GLU A 15 0.84 -4.33 7.15
N VAL A 16 1.97 -5.02 7.09
CA VAL A 16 2.16 -6.20 6.26
C VAL A 16 2.84 -7.28 7.10
N HIS A 17 2.30 -8.49 7.08
CA HIS A 17 2.86 -9.64 7.77
C HIS A 17 2.84 -10.86 6.86
N GLN A 18 3.88 -11.70 6.94
CA GLN A 18 4.00 -12.93 6.13
C GLN A 18 2.92 -13.95 6.48
N ASP A 19 2.58 -14.02 7.76
CA ASP A 19 1.55 -14.92 8.30
C ASP A 19 0.65 -14.16 9.27
N PRO A 20 -0.35 -13.41 8.78
CA PRO A 20 -1.17 -12.56 9.62
C PRO A 20 -1.94 -13.34 10.71
N ALA A 21 -2.21 -14.63 10.51
CA ALA A 21 -2.93 -15.45 11.48
C ALA A 21 -2.12 -15.67 12.78
N HIS A 22 -0.79 -15.61 12.70
CA HIS A 22 0.12 -15.79 13.84
C HIS A 22 0.86 -14.50 14.25
N ALA A 23 0.42 -13.33 13.76
CA ALA A 23 1.02 -12.07 14.17
C ALA A 23 0.76 -11.80 15.67
N VAL A 24 1.82 -11.41 16.38
CA VAL A 24 1.76 -11.09 17.82
C VAL A 24 0.89 -9.85 18.09
N SER A 25 0.78 -8.96 17.11
CA SER A 25 -0.13 -7.81 17.12
C SER A 25 -0.77 -7.66 15.74
N ASP A 26 -2.01 -7.18 15.73
CA ASP A 26 -2.66 -6.61 14.53
C ASP A 26 -2.73 -7.50 13.28
N GLY A 27 -2.73 -8.82 13.49
CA GLY A 27 -2.83 -9.80 12.41
C GLY A 27 -4.07 -9.66 11.54
N LYS A 28 -5.23 -9.30 12.12
CA LYS A 28 -6.48 -9.14 11.37
C LYS A 28 -6.48 -7.96 10.40
N GLN A 29 -5.69 -6.92 10.66
CA GLN A 29 -5.59 -5.73 9.82
C GLN A 29 -4.38 -5.76 8.88
N SER A 30 -3.36 -6.55 9.22
CA SER A 30 -2.18 -6.76 8.39
C SER A 30 -2.51 -7.45 7.07
N LEU A 31 -1.95 -6.93 5.98
CA LEU A 31 -2.02 -7.57 4.67
C LEU A 31 -0.94 -8.65 4.53
N THR A 32 -1.16 -9.65 3.67
CA THR A 32 -0.05 -10.47 3.16
C THR A 32 0.76 -9.67 2.13
N PRO A 33 2.03 -10.04 1.85
CA PRO A 33 2.83 -9.35 0.83
C PRO A 33 2.18 -9.34 -0.56
N GLU A 34 1.48 -10.40 -0.95
CA GLU A 34 0.79 -10.49 -2.25
C GLU A 34 -0.38 -9.50 -2.32
N VAL A 35 -1.14 -9.38 -1.23
CA VAL A 35 -2.25 -8.43 -1.13
C VAL A 35 -1.71 -7.00 -1.12
N PHE A 36 -0.61 -6.75 -0.41
CA PHE A 36 0.08 -5.46 -0.42
C PHE A 36 0.56 -5.07 -1.83
N ALA A 37 1.24 -5.98 -2.54
CA ALA A 37 1.72 -5.73 -3.90
C ALA A 37 0.55 -5.40 -4.86
N ARG A 38 -0.57 -6.10 -4.73
CA ARG A 38 -1.80 -5.77 -5.48
C ARG A 38 -2.37 -4.41 -5.10
N MET A 39 -2.39 -4.07 -3.82
CA MET A 39 -2.84 -2.76 -3.33
C MET A 39 -1.97 -1.63 -3.89
N VAL A 40 -0.64 -1.79 -3.92
CA VAL A 40 0.28 -0.79 -4.50
C VAL A 40 0.00 -0.55 -5.98
N LYS A 41 -0.24 -1.61 -6.78
CA LYS A 41 -0.64 -1.48 -8.20
C LYS A 41 -1.94 -0.67 -8.35
N GLN A 42 -2.93 -0.93 -7.51
CA GLN A 42 -4.20 -0.20 -7.52
C GLN A 42 -4.03 1.26 -7.10
N VAL A 43 -3.23 1.51 -6.06
CA VAL A 43 -2.92 2.86 -5.57
C VAL A 43 -2.18 3.66 -6.64
N LYS A 44 -1.23 3.05 -7.36
CA LYS A 44 -0.53 3.69 -8.48
C LYS A 44 -1.52 4.16 -9.55
N ALA A 45 -2.44 3.28 -9.98
CA ALA A 45 -3.45 3.63 -10.98
C ALA A 45 -4.36 4.79 -10.53
N VAL A 46 -4.76 4.80 -9.26
CA VAL A 46 -5.57 5.91 -8.70
C VAL A 46 -4.77 7.20 -8.64
N ALA A 47 -3.51 7.16 -8.20
CA ALA A 47 -2.65 8.34 -8.14
C ALA A 47 -2.49 8.96 -9.54
N GLU A 48 -2.19 8.15 -10.56
CA GLU A 48 -2.05 8.59 -11.95
C GLU A 48 -3.35 9.21 -12.48
N ALA A 49 -4.51 8.67 -12.12
CA ALA A 49 -5.81 9.21 -12.53
C ALA A 49 -6.18 10.57 -11.89
N VAL A 50 -5.48 10.97 -10.82
CA VAL A 50 -5.68 12.27 -10.15
C VAL A 50 -4.44 13.18 -10.28
N ASP A 51 -3.68 13.00 -11.36
CA ASP A 51 -2.48 13.80 -11.71
C ASP A 51 -1.37 13.77 -10.64
N ARG A 52 -1.29 12.65 -9.88
CA ARG A 52 -0.26 12.40 -8.87
C ARG A 52 0.57 11.17 -9.26
N LYS A 53 1.74 11.02 -8.63
CA LYS A 53 2.63 9.88 -8.85
C LYS A 53 3.12 9.31 -7.54
N LEU A 54 3.32 7.99 -7.51
CA LEU A 54 4.10 7.39 -6.45
C LEU A 54 5.58 7.70 -6.67
N VAL A 55 6.32 7.89 -5.58
CA VAL A 55 7.77 7.96 -5.64
C VAL A 55 8.33 6.64 -6.19
N PRO A 56 9.36 6.67 -7.05
CA PRO A 56 10.05 5.45 -7.46
C PRO A 56 10.50 4.68 -6.21
N GLN A 57 10.30 3.36 -6.21
CA GLN A 57 10.96 2.53 -5.20
C GLN A 57 12.46 2.75 -5.35
N HIS A 58 13.17 2.89 -4.22
CA HIS A 58 14.63 2.99 -4.25
C HIS A 58 15.15 1.81 -5.06
N VAL A 59 15.68 2.08 -6.26
CA VAL A 59 16.36 1.07 -7.04
C VAL A 59 17.62 0.79 -6.25
N ALA A 60 17.71 -0.39 -5.64
CA ALA A 60 18.98 -0.84 -5.09
C ALA A 60 20.01 -0.76 -6.24
N ALA A 61 21.06 0.04 -6.03
CA ALA A 61 22.18 0.15 -6.96
C ALA A 61 22.85 -1.23 -7.15
#